data_AF-A0A8W8M9C5-F1
#
_entry.id   AF-A0A8W8M9C5-F1
#
_cell.length_a   1.000
_cell.length_b   1.000
_cell.length_c   1.000
_cell.angle_alpha   90.00
_cell.angle_beta   90.00
_cell.angle_gamma   90.00
#
_symmetry.space_group_name_H-M   'P 1'
#
loop_
_entity.id
_entity.type
_entity.pdbx_description
1 polymer ?
#
loop_
_entity_poly.entity_id
_entity_poly.type
_entity_poly.pdbx_seq_one_letter_code
_entity_poly.pdbx_strand_id
1 'polypeptide(L)'
;VLFSHRDPPQELANTGARVGDNIGYITFVLFPRHTSKAARENTINLIHTLRDYLHYHIKCSKAYIHSRMRAKTSDFLKVLNRARPEVKDKEKKTISGKTFRQQ
;
A
#
# COMPACT_ATOMS: atom_id res chain seq x y z
N VAL A 1 -23.58 -2.90 4.89
CA VAL A 1 -22.56 -3.96 4.94
C VAL A 1 -22.09 -4.04 6.37
N LEU A 2 -21.99 -5.23 6.94
CA LEU A 2 -21.52 -5.48 8.30
C LEU A 2 -20.20 -6.25 8.21
N PHE A 3 -19.32 -6.06 9.20
CA PHE A 3 -18.05 -6.76 9.30
C PHE A 3 -17.88 -7.31 10.71
N SER A 4 -17.49 -8.58 10.81
CA SER A 4 -17.08 -9.22 12.05
C SER A 4 -15.67 -9.75 11.88
N HIS A 5 -14.81 -9.46 12.86
CA HIS A 5 -13.44 -9.94 12.88
C HIS A 5 -13.35 -11.14 13.81
N ARG A 6 -12.60 -12.17 13.40
CA ARG A 6 -12.33 -13.43 14.14
C ARG A 6 -13.53 -14.34 14.30
N ASP A 7 -14.61 -13.81 14.84
CA ASP A 7 -15.81 -14.56 15.19
C ASP A 7 -16.88 -14.43 14.10
N PRO A 8 -17.56 -15.55 13.76
CA PRO A 8 -18.68 -15.50 12.83
C PRO A 8 -19.86 -14.72 13.43
N PRO A 9 -20.71 -14.12 12.58
CA PRO A 9 -21.98 -13.56 13.02
C PRO A 9 -22.88 -14.66 13.61
N GLN A 10 -23.77 -14.29 14.53
CA GLN A 10 -24.56 -15.22 15.33
C GLN A 10 -25.47 -16.12 14.46
N GLU A 11 -25.88 -15.64 13.30
CA GLU A 11 -26.65 -16.38 12.30
C GLU A 11 -25.91 -17.62 11.77
N LEU A 12 -24.57 -17.66 11.89
CA LEU A 12 -23.74 -18.81 11.52
C LEU A 12 -23.34 -19.68 12.73
N ALA A 13 -23.91 -19.44 13.91
CA ALA A 13 -23.66 -20.27 15.08
C ALA A 13 -24.01 -21.74 14.81
N ASN A 14 -23.22 -22.66 15.39
CA ASN A 14 -23.40 -24.11 15.27
C ASN A 14 -23.31 -24.69 13.83
N THR A 15 -22.83 -23.91 12.84
CA THR A 15 -22.64 -24.38 11.46
C THR A 15 -21.25 -24.97 11.19
N GLY A 16 -20.34 -24.94 12.18
CA GLY A 16 -18.92 -25.24 11.98
C GLY A 16 -18.14 -24.09 11.34
N ALA A 17 -18.67 -22.87 11.39
CA ALA A 17 -17.99 -21.66 10.93
C ALA A 17 -16.62 -21.48 11.63
N ARG A 18 -15.59 -21.17 10.83
CA ARG A 18 -14.21 -21.06 11.31
C ARG A 18 -14.00 -19.80 12.14
N VAL A 19 -13.26 -19.92 13.23
CA VAL A 19 -12.83 -18.80 14.07
C VAL A 19 -11.32 -18.64 13.95
N GLY A 20 -10.82 -17.40 13.96
CA GLY A 20 -9.39 -17.14 14.07
C GLY A 20 -8.94 -15.72 13.73
N ASP A 21 -7.74 -15.33 14.16
CA ASP A 21 -7.22 -13.97 14.04
C ASP A 21 -7.06 -13.47 12.60
N ASN A 22 -6.95 -14.38 11.64
CA ASN A 22 -6.80 -14.05 10.21
C ASN A 22 -8.09 -14.27 9.41
N ILE A 23 -9.23 -14.41 10.10
CA ILE A 23 -10.54 -14.61 9.51
C ILE A 23 -11.39 -13.35 9.72
N GLY A 24 -12.12 -12.97 8.68
CA GLY A 24 -13.06 -11.87 8.71
C GLY A 24 -14.32 -12.24 7.94
N TYR A 25 -15.48 -11.94 8.52
CA TYR A 25 -16.79 -12.16 7.95
C TYR A 25 -17.36 -10.82 7.45
N ILE A 26 -17.79 -10.78 6.19
CA ILE A 26 -18.43 -9.61 5.60
C ILE A 26 -19.86 -9.99 5.20
N THR A 27 -20.84 -9.29 5.77
CA THR A 27 -22.26 -9.57 5.55
C THR A 27 -22.92 -8.45 4.74
N PHE A 28 -23.53 -8.80 3.62
CA PHE A 28 -24.33 -7.89 2.81
C PHE A 28 -25.81 -8.11 3.09
N VAL A 29 -26.51 -7.03 3.43
CA VAL A 29 -27.97 -7.03 3.55
C VAL A 29 -28.53 -6.48 2.24
N LEU A 30 -29.17 -7.34 1.45
CA LEU A 30 -29.79 -6.97 0.19
C LEU A 30 -31.28 -6.67 0.39
N PHE A 31 -31.75 -5.57 -0.20
CA PHE A 31 -33.15 -5.17 -0.18
C PHE A 31 -33.81 -5.51 -1.53
N PRO A 32 -35.16 -5.50 -1.64
CA PRO A 32 -35.87 -5.80 -2.89
C PRO A 32 -35.38 -4.99 -4.10
N ARG A 33 -34.90 -3.76 -3.88
CA ARG A 33 -34.31 -2.93 -4.95
C ARG A 33 -33.06 -3.56 -5.58
N HIS A 34 -32.29 -4.35 -4.83
CA HIS A 34 -31.08 -5.05 -5.28
C HIS A 34 -31.40 -6.41 -5.92
N THR A 35 -32.48 -7.07 -5.48
CA THR A 35 -32.86 -8.42 -5.95
C THR A 35 -33.95 -8.42 -7.03
N SER A 36 -34.46 -7.24 -7.40
CA SER A 36 -35.42 -7.06 -8.50
C SER A 36 -34.88 -7.65 -9.81
N LYS A 37 -35.78 -8.15 -10.68
CA LYS A 37 -35.39 -8.75 -11.98
C LYS A 37 -34.48 -7.83 -12.81
N ALA A 38 -34.69 -6.51 -12.73
CA ALA A 38 -33.89 -5.52 -13.45
C ALA A 38 -32.46 -5.36 -12.88
N ALA A 39 -32.28 -5.48 -11.56
CA ALA A 39 -30.99 -5.25 -10.90
C ALA A 39 -30.23 -6.55 -10.56
N ARG A 40 -30.88 -7.71 -10.68
CA ARG A 40 -30.37 -9.00 -10.20
C ARG A 40 -29.04 -9.38 -10.84
N GLU A 41 -28.94 -9.35 -12.16
CA GLU A 41 -27.71 -9.75 -12.87
C GLU A 41 -26.52 -8.88 -12.49
N ASN A 42 -26.71 -7.56 -12.42
CA ASN A 42 -25.68 -6.63 -11.98
C ASN A 42 -25.26 -6.89 -10.53
N THR A 43 -26.23 -7.12 -9.64
CA THR A 43 -25.96 -7.38 -8.22
C THR A 43 -25.17 -8.68 -8.03
N ILE A 44 -25.51 -9.74 -8.77
CA ILE A 44 -24.75 -11.00 -8.77
C ILE A 44 -23.32 -10.76 -9.27
N ASN A 45 -23.16 -9.99 -10.35
CA ASN A 45 -21.85 -9.67 -10.91
C ASN A 45 -20.92 -8.95 -9.91
N LEU A 46 -21.47 -8.02 -9.14
CA LEU A 46 -20.70 -7.29 -8.13
C LEU A 46 -20.40 -8.14 -6.89
N ILE A 47 -21.36 -8.95 -6.42
CA ILE A 47 -21.19 -9.74 -5.20
C ILE A 47 -20.21 -10.89 -5.39
N HIS A 48 -20.26 -11.62 -6.51
CA HIS A 48 -19.40 -12.78 -6.70
C HIS A 48 -17.91 -12.40 -6.86
N THR A 49 -17.62 -11.19 -7.38
CA THR A 49 -16.25 -10.68 -7.55
C THR A 49 -15.69 -9.99 -6.31
N LEU A 50 -16.52 -9.73 -5.30
CA LEU A 50 -16.17 -8.87 -4.16
C LEU A 50 -14.89 -9.31 -3.44
N ARG A 51 -14.73 -10.62 -3.19
CA ARG A 51 -13.56 -11.14 -2.46
C ARG A 51 -12.26 -10.77 -3.18
N ASP A 52 -12.23 -11.00 -4.48
CA ASP A 52 -11.06 -10.75 -5.29
C ASP A 52 -10.87 -9.24 -5.51
N TYR A 53 -11.95 -8.49 -5.63
CA TYR A 53 -11.94 -7.02 -5.66
C TYR A 53 -11.30 -6.42 -4.40
N LEU A 54 -11.74 -6.85 -3.21
CA LEU A 54 -11.18 -6.38 -1.93
C LEU A 54 -9.69 -6.72 -1.82
N HIS A 55 -9.33 -7.98 -2.11
CA HIS A 55 -7.96 -8.43 -2.06
C HIS A 55 -7.06 -7.79 -3.13
N TYR A 56 -7.61 -7.43 -4.27
CA TYR A 56 -6.92 -6.66 -5.31
C TYR A 56 -6.62 -5.26 -4.81
N HIS A 57 -7.62 -4.55 -4.29
CA HIS A 57 -7.45 -3.19 -3.79
C HIS A 57 -6.49 -3.10 -2.59
N ILE A 58 -6.48 -4.08 -1.67
CA ILE A 58 -5.48 -4.14 -0.60
C ILE A 58 -4.05 -4.23 -1.18
N LYS A 59 -3.84 -5.05 -2.23
CA LYS A 59 -2.54 -5.16 -2.89
C LYS A 59 -2.16 -3.87 -3.61
N CYS A 60 -3.09 -3.22 -4.31
CA CYS A 60 -2.88 -1.93 -4.96
C CYS A 60 -2.52 -0.84 -3.95
N SER A 61 -3.19 -0.78 -2.79
CA SER A 61 -2.84 0.15 -1.72
C SER A 61 -1.42 -0.08 -1.21
N LYS A 62 -0.99 -1.34 -1.02
CA LYS A 62 0.41 -1.64 -0.67
C LYS A 62 1.39 -1.14 -1.73
N ALA A 63 1.12 -1.38 -3.01
CA ALA A 63 1.95 -0.89 -4.11
C ALA A 63 2.03 0.64 -4.13
N TYR A 64 0.91 1.32 -3.90
CA TYR A 64 0.86 2.78 -3.79
C TYR A 64 1.71 3.30 -2.62
N ILE A 65 1.58 2.69 -1.43
CA ILE A 65 2.41 3.01 -0.27
C ILE A 65 3.90 2.77 -0.58
N HIS A 66 4.26 1.70 -1.30
CA HIS A 66 5.63 1.49 -1.76
C HIS A 66 6.15 2.63 -2.64
N SER A 67 5.33 3.15 -3.57
CA SER A 67 5.72 4.30 -4.38
C SER A 67 5.95 5.56 -3.54
N ARG A 68 5.11 5.81 -2.53
CA ARG A 68 5.28 6.92 -1.58
C ARG A 68 6.55 6.78 -0.73
N MET A 69 6.82 5.57 -0.24
CA MET A 69 8.05 5.27 0.49
C MET A 69 9.28 5.54 -0.38
N ARG A 70 9.29 5.08 -1.65
CA ARG A 70 10.41 5.35 -2.57
C ARG A 70 10.63 6.84 -2.81
N ALA A 71 9.57 7.60 -3.04
CA ALA A 71 9.67 9.05 -3.21
C ALA A 71 10.31 9.71 -1.97
N LYS A 72 9.85 9.34 -0.77
CA LYS A 72 10.40 9.90 0.46
C LYS A 72 11.84 9.48 0.72
N THR A 73 12.19 8.22 0.44
CA THR A 73 13.57 7.75 0.51
C THR A 73 14.48 8.50 -0.46
N SER A 74 14.01 8.79 -1.69
CA SER A 74 14.77 9.61 -2.64
C SER A 74 15.05 11.00 -2.07
N ASP A 75 14.08 11.63 -1.41
CA ASP A 75 14.29 12.93 -0.76
C ASP A 75 15.29 12.86 0.39
N PHE A 76 15.22 11.81 1.23
CA PHE A 76 16.21 11.61 2.28
C PHE A 76 17.63 11.38 1.73
N LEU A 77 17.77 10.65 0.62
CA LEU A 77 19.07 10.48 -0.03
C LEU A 77 19.63 11.81 -0.56
N LYS A 78 18.79 12.71 -1.09
CA LYS A 78 19.22 14.05 -1.50
C LYS A 78 19.76 14.86 -0.32
N VAL A 79 19.06 14.83 0.81
CA VAL A 79 19.51 15.51 2.05
C VAL A 79 20.85 14.93 2.52
N LEU A 80 20.98 13.60 2.54
CA LEU A 80 22.21 12.92 2.95
C LEU A 80 23.39 13.26 2.02
N ASN A 81 23.17 13.26 0.71
CA ASN A 81 24.19 13.61 -0.26
C ASN A 81 24.61 15.08 -0.14
N ARG A 82 23.68 15.99 0.16
CA ARG A 82 23.98 17.41 0.43
C ARG A 82 24.79 17.61 1.71
N ALA A 83 24.65 16.72 2.69
CA ALA A 83 25.43 16.78 3.92
C ALA A 83 26.86 16.25 3.77
N ARG A 84 27.20 15.58 2.65
CA ARG A 84 28.59 15.18 2.39
C ARG A 84 29.44 16.43 2.16
N PRO A 85 30.58 16.58 2.85
CA PRO A 85 31.50 17.67 2.57
C PRO A 85 31.91 17.63 1.11
N GLU A 86 31.81 18.76 0.41
CA GLU A 86 32.39 18.87 -0.92
C GLU A 86 33.89 18.58 -0.80
N VAL A 87 34.39 17.70 -1.68
CA VAL A 87 35.83 17.56 -1.85
C VAL A 87 36.29 18.88 -2.45
N LYS A 88 36.69 19.82 -1.60
CA LYS A 88 37.43 20.99 -2.07
C LYS A 88 38.60 20.43 -2.86
N ASP A 89 38.65 20.73 -4.15
CA ASP A 89 39.85 20.52 -4.94
C ASP A 89 40.99 21.18 -4.14
N LYS A 90 41.82 20.35 -3.51
CA LYS A 90 42.98 20.87 -2.80
C LYS A 90 43.79 21.57 -3.87
N GLU A 91 43.99 22.86 -3.67
CA GLU A 91 44.93 23.66 -4.48
C GLU A 91 46.21 22.83 -4.59
N LYS A 92 46.52 22.33 -5.80
CA LYS A 92 47.68 21.46 -6.02
C LYS A 92 48.93 22.32 -5.83
N LYS A 93 49.46 22.34 -4.61
CA LYS A 93 50.72 23.00 -4.30
C LYS A 93 51.88 22.06 -4.63
N THR A 94 52.89 22.62 -5.28
CA THR A 94 54.18 21.94 -5.45
C THR A 94 54.83 21.69 -4.07
N ILE A 95 55.78 20.76 -3.98
CA ILE A 95 56.48 20.42 -2.72
C ILE A 95 57.08 21.65 -1.99
N SER A 96 57.34 22.74 -2.72
CA SER A 96 57.85 24.03 -2.22
C SER A 96 56.76 25.05 -1.86
N GLY A 97 55.48 24.66 -1.87
CA GLY A 97 54.35 25.51 -1.45
C GLY A 97 53.87 26.52 -2.49
N LYS A 98 54.43 26.54 -3.71
CA LYS A 98 54.00 27.46 -4.79
C LYS A 98 52.81 26.86 -5.57
N THR A 99 51.79 27.68 -5.83
CA THR A 99 50.62 27.33 -6.65
C THR A 99 51.02 27.15 -8.11
N PHE A 100 50.58 26.06 -8.76
CA PHE A 100 50.87 25.77 -10.16
C PHE A 100 50.14 26.78 -11.07
N ARG A 101 50.88 27.59 -11.84
CA ARG A 101 50.32 28.44 -12.90
C ARG A 101 50.43 27.69 -14.23
N GLN A 102 49.30 27.35 -14.84
CA GLN A 102 49.25 26.80 -16.19
C GLN A 102 49.28 27.98 -17.18
N GLN A 103 50.26 28.01 -18.09
CA GLN A 103 50.30 28.93 -19.24
C GLN A 103 49.33 28.47 -20.32
#